data_AF-A0A950H0E0-F1
#
_entry.id   AF-A0A950H0E0-F1
#
_cell.length_a   1.000
_cell.length_b   1.000
_cell.length_c   1.000
_cell.angle_alpha   90.00
_cell.angle_beta   90.00
_cell.angle_gamma   90.00
#
_symmetry.space_group_name_H-M   'P 1'
#
loop_
_entity.id
_entity.type
_entity.pdbx_description
1 polymer ?
#
loop_
_entity_poly.entity_id
_entity_poly.type
_entity_poly.pdbx_seq_one_letter_code
_entity_poly.pdbx_strand_id
1 'polypeptide(L)'
;MTWTASEVAVDGPDERTEDAGAEAGRPGDVQPLEGERPSVWSKDTLGAFPTTPPRDVTPLEDDERGGAVPPAVLFAMKDRRHVQLPHPFGHPSRLRAAVGAGDAAVFAIDDGARHCMIGRRVGATRDGAVYVLVGRVARSVYDDLSAGRTDGRRAFLEAQDTALLGTGEEPGLANVFDVDFYSDTADIPPEYLPPSPAIDFAEDLPTADR
;
A
#
# COMPACT_ATOMS: atom_id res chain seq x y z
N MET A 1 -13.28 49.00 -30.14
CA MET A 1 -12.83 48.86 -28.74
C MET A 1 -11.32 49.06 -28.76
N THR A 2 -10.86 50.19 -28.24
CA THR A 2 -9.48 50.66 -28.40
C THR A 2 -9.03 51.16 -27.04
N TRP A 3 -7.98 50.57 -26.47
CA TRP A 3 -7.16 51.18 -25.42
C TRP A 3 -5.73 50.62 -25.50
N THR A 4 -4.78 51.54 -25.37
CA THR A 4 -3.36 51.50 -25.74
C THR A 4 -2.43 51.08 -24.61
N ALA A 5 -1.25 50.58 -25.00
CA ALA A 5 -0.10 50.27 -24.17
C ALA A 5 0.61 51.52 -23.60
N SER A 6 1.35 51.34 -22.50
CA SER A 6 2.48 52.20 -22.11
C SER A 6 3.52 51.41 -21.29
N GLU A 7 4.74 51.35 -21.81
CA GLU A 7 6.00 51.01 -21.14
C GLU A 7 6.49 52.18 -20.26
N VAL A 8 7.26 51.88 -19.21
CA VAL A 8 8.45 52.66 -18.80
C VAL A 8 9.49 51.73 -18.16
N ALA A 9 10.73 51.80 -18.65
CA ALA A 9 11.94 51.20 -18.12
C ALA A 9 12.89 52.28 -17.56
N VAL A 10 13.69 51.96 -16.53
CA VAL A 10 14.98 52.57 -16.11
C VAL A 10 15.63 51.53 -15.17
N ASP A 11 16.78 50.86 -15.37
CA ASP A 11 18.17 51.14 -15.80
C ASP A 11 19.13 51.70 -14.71
N GLY A 12 19.97 50.79 -14.17
CA GLY A 12 21.35 50.94 -13.64
C GLY A 12 21.67 51.91 -12.48
N PRO A 13 22.90 51.87 -11.88
CA PRO A 13 24.09 51.13 -12.29
C PRO A 13 24.88 50.44 -11.13
N ASP A 14 26.07 49.99 -11.53
CA ASP A 14 27.06 49.02 -11.05
C ASP A 14 28.13 49.58 -10.06
N GLU A 15 28.99 48.68 -9.58
CA GLU A 15 30.45 48.82 -9.31
C GLU A 15 31.06 48.74 -7.88
N ARG A 16 32.05 47.82 -7.81
CA ARG A 16 33.37 47.83 -7.10
C ARG A 16 33.41 47.42 -5.62
N THR A 17 34.34 46.59 -5.11
CA THR A 17 35.80 46.41 -5.39
C THR A 17 36.26 45.04 -4.82
N GLU A 18 36.97 44.16 -5.57
CA GLU A 18 38.42 43.75 -5.48
C GLU A 18 38.99 43.55 -4.04
N ASP A 19 39.93 42.66 -3.67
CA ASP A 19 40.86 41.72 -4.32
C ASP A 19 41.53 40.84 -3.22
N ALA A 20 42.27 39.81 -3.68
CA ALA A 20 43.52 39.29 -3.15
C ALA A 20 43.56 38.12 -2.14
N GLY A 21 44.29 37.07 -2.53
CA GLY A 21 44.97 36.18 -1.58
C GLY A 21 45.23 34.75 -2.05
N ALA A 22 46.07 34.55 -3.07
CA ALA A 22 46.63 33.25 -3.41
C ALA A 22 47.74 32.83 -2.42
N GLU A 23 47.83 31.54 -2.05
CA GLU A 23 49.11 30.83 -1.96
C GLU A 23 48.92 29.31 -2.02
N ALA A 24 49.82 28.69 -2.77
CA ALA A 24 49.90 27.26 -3.02
C ALA A 24 50.91 26.60 -2.08
N GLY A 25 50.58 25.42 -1.57
CA GLY A 25 51.53 24.50 -0.94
C GLY A 25 51.10 23.04 -1.17
N ARG A 26 51.83 22.33 -2.02
CA ARG A 26 51.87 20.84 -2.14
C ARG A 26 53.18 20.36 -1.49
N PRO A 27 53.44 19.03 -1.38
CA PRO A 27 52.67 17.93 -0.80
C PRO A 27 53.51 17.21 0.28
N GLY A 28 52.88 16.40 1.13
CA GLY A 28 53.59 15.56 2.10
C GLY A 28 52.71 14.42 2.59
N ASP A 29 53.17 13.21 2.35
CA ASP A 29 52.51 11.92 2.50
C ASP A 29 51.88 11.63 3.88
N VAL A 30 50.66 11.09 3.85
CA VAL A 30 50.30 9.90 4.65
C VAL A 30 49.35 9.02 3.85
N GLN A 31 49.72 7.74 3.85
CA GLN A 31 49.30 6.64 2.99
C GLN A 31 47.90 6.06 3.29
N PRO A 32 47.37 5.21 2.37
CA PRO A 32 45.98 4.79 2.36
C PRO A 32 45.70 3.67 3.38
N LEU A 33 44.56 3.76 4.06
CA LEU A 33 43.98 2.60 4.73
C LEU A 33 43.10 1.86 3.73
N GLU A 34 43.74 1.12 2.83
CA GLU A 34 43.13 -0.06 2.24
C GLU A 34 43.17 -1.17 3.31
N GLY A 35 41.99 -1.58 3.74
CA GLY A 35 41.76 -2.66 4.68
C GLY A 35 40.38 -3.24 4.45
N GLU A 36 40.29 -4.04 3.38
CA GLU A 36 39.42 -5.20 3.23
C GLU A 36 37.91 -5.03 3.46
N ARG A 37 37.20 -4.98 2.34
CA ARG A 37 35.90 -5.65 2.21
C ARG A 37 36.01 -7.07 2.76
N PRO A 38 35.04 -7.48 3.59
CA PRO A 38 34.03 -8.37 3.04
C PRO A 38 32.62 -7.87 3.39
N SER A 39 32.01 -7.06 2.52
CA SER A 39 30.55 -7.08 2.39
C SER A 39 30.16 -8.26 1.50
N VAL A 40 30.40 -9.46 2.02
CA VAL A 40 29.50 -10.57 1.74
C VAL A 40 28.43 -10.42 2.80
N TRP A 41 27.41 -9.60 2.53
CA TRP A 41 26.13 -9.87 3.15
C TRP A 41 25.62 -11.16 2.51
N SER A 42 25.95 -12.26 3.17
CA SER A 42 25.28 -13.54 2.96
C SER A 42 23.78 -13.32 2.99
N LYS A 43 23.07 -14.08 2.15
CA LYS A 43 21.60 -14.17 2.05
C LYS A 43 20.88 -14.56 3.35
N ASP A 44 21.56 -14.57 4.49
CA ASP A 44 21.11 -15.20 5.74
C ASP A 44 20.64 -14.20 6.80
N THR A 45 20.29 -12.96 6.40
CA THR A 45 19.68 -11.97 7.30
C THR A 45 18.29 -11.53 6.83
N LEU A 46 17.53 -12.46 6.25
CA LEU A 46 16.09 -12.44 6.48
C LEU A 46 15.91 -12.80 7.95
N GLY A 47 15.91 -11.78 8.81
CA GLY A 47 15.32 -11.92 10.13
C GLY A 47 13.94 -12.50 9.89
N ALA A 48 13.70 -13.71 10.37
CA ALA A 48 12.38 -14.32 10.35
C ALA A 48 11.46 -13.34 11.07
N PHE A 49 10.76 -12.51 10.31
CA PHE A 49 9.63 -11.76 10.81
C PHE A 49 8.74 -12.76 11.52
N PRO A 50 8.14 -12.44 12.67
CA PRO A 50 7.17 -13.31 13.30
C PRO A 50 5.96 -13.43 12.36
N THR A 51 6.06 -14.34 11.39
CA THR A 51 4.97 -14.83 10.58
C THR A 51 4.04 -15.48 11.57
N THR A 52 2.94 -14.80 11.89
CA THR A 52 1.85 -15.48 12.55
C THR A 52 1.31 -16.45 11.50
N PRO A 53 1.49 -17.77 11.66
CA PRO A 53 0.87 -18.71 10.74
C PRO A 53 -0.63 -18.42 10.78
N PRO A 54 -1.27 -18.20 9.62
CA PRO A 54 -2.67 -17.83 9.60
C PRO A 54 -3.47 -18.88 10.37
N ARG A 55 -4.25 -18.46 11.38
CA ARG A 55 -4.98 -19.42 12.22
C ARG A 55 -6.05 -20.21 11.44
N ASP A 56 -6.47 -19.71 10.28
CA ASP A 56 -7.58 -20.29 9.50
C ASP A 56 -7.53 -20.02 7.98
N VAL A 57 -6.38 -19.65 7.40
CA VAL A 57 -6.29 -19.45 5.94
C VAL A 57 -5.90 -20.77 5.29
N THR A 58 -6.91 -21.56 4.92
CA THR A 58 -6.71 -22.66 3.96
C THR A 58 -6.11 -22.09 2.67
N PRO A 59 -5.11 -22.77 2.05
CA PRO A 59 -4.59 -22.39 0.74
C PRO A 59 -5.73 -22.13 -0.25
N LEU A 60 -5.54 -21.19 -1.18
CA LEU A 60 -6.56 -20.94 -2.19
C LEU A 60 -6.84 -22.22 -2.99
N GLU A 61 -8.12 -22.61 -3.06
CA GLU A 61 -8.57 -23.66 -3.98
C GLU A 61 -8.37 -23.16 -5.43
N ASP A 62 -8.19 -24.07 -6.39
CA ASP A 62 -7.80 -23.70 -7.77
C ASP A 62 -8.84 -22.80 -8.48
N ASP A 63 -10.11 -22.84 -8.06
CA ASP A 63 -11.18 -21.95 -8.53
C ASP A 63 -11.08 -20.52 -7.94
N GLU A 64 -10.36 -20.33 -6.84
CA GLU A 64 -10.17 -19.02 -6.21
C GLU A 64 -9.04 -18.21 -6.85
N ARG A 65 -8.11 -18.88 -7.56
CA ARG A 65 -6.93 -18.26 -8.19
C ARG A 65 -7.26 -17.45 -9.45
N GLY A 66 -8.43 -17.66 -10.06
CA GLY A 66 -8.90 -16.96 -11.26
C GLY A 66 -10.15 -16.09 -11.06
N GLY A 67 -10.53 -15.83 -9.80
CA GLY A 67 -11.74 -15.06 -9.48
C GLY A 67 -11.62 -13.56 -9.75
N ALA A 68 -12.74 -12.83 -9.56
CA ALA A 68 -12.79 -11.37 -9.71
C ALA A 68 -11.88 -10.61 -8.71
N VAL A 69 -11.48 -11.26 -7.62
CA VAL A 69 -10.64 -10.67 -6.56
C VAL A 69 -9.21 -11.22 -6.69
N PRO A 70 -8.19 -10.37 -6.82
CA PRO A 70 -6.79 -10.80 -6.87
C PRO A 70 -6.40 -11.62 -5.63
N PRO A 71 -5.53 -12.64 -5.76
CA PRO A 71 -5.11 -13.52 -4.65
C PRO A 71 -4.66 -12.77 -3.40
N ALA A 72 -3.71 -11.83 -3.53
CA ALA A 72 -3.20 -10.99 -2.44
C ALA A 72 -4.33 -10.28 -1.66
N VAL A 73 -5.29 -9.68 -2.39
CA VAL A 73 -6.42 -8.98 -1.79
C VAL A 73 -7.37 -9.96 -1.11
N LEU A 74 -7.62 -11.12 -1.72
CA LEU A 74 -8.47 -12.17 -1.16
C LEU A 74 -7.88 -12.72 0.14
N PHE A 75 -6.56 -12.95 0.20
CA PHE A 75 -5.88 -13.41 1.41
C PHE A 75 -5.99 -12.40 2.55
N ALA A 76 -5.67 -11.13 2.31
CA ALA A 76 -5.79 -10.06 3.31
C ALA A 76 -7.22 -9.94 3.84
N MET A 77 -8.23 -9.99 2.96
CA MET A 77 -9.63 -9.93 3.40
C MET A 77 -10.07 -11.19 4.15
N LYS A 78 -9.60 -12.39 3.77
CA LYS A 78 -9.91 -13.65 4.48
C LYS A 78 -9.30 -13.67 5.89
N ASP A 79 -8.08 -13.16 6.05
CA ASP A 79 -7.40 -13.06 7.35
C ASP A 79 -8.18 -12.16 8.34
N ARG A 80 -8.71 -11.03 7.85
CA ARG A 80 -9.49 -10.10 8.69
C ARG A 80 -10.98 -10.42 8.81
N ARG A 81 -11.49 -11.35 8.00
CA ARG A 81 -12.90 -11.74 8.03
C ARG A 81 -13.26 -12.36 9.37
N HIS A 82 -14.43 -12.07 9.91
CA HIS A 82 -14.89 -12.78 11.10
C HIS A 82 -15.13 -14.26 10.79
N VAL A 83 -14.73 -15.13 11.73
CA VAL A 83 -14.87 -16.58 11.63
C VAL A 83 -16.33 -16.92 11.32
N GLN A 84 -16.59 -17.38 10.10
CA GLN A 84 -17.86 -18.00 9.76
C GLN A 84 -17.69 -19.49 10.05
N LEU A 85 -18.52 -20.00 10.97
CA LEU A 85 -18.58 -21.43 11.23
C LEU A 85 -18.75 -22.18 9.89
N PRO A 86 -17.91 -23.19 9.60
CA PRO A 86 -17.98 -23.93 8.36
C PRO A 86 -19.38 -24.54 8.23
N HIS A 87 -20.14 -24.10 7.23
CA HIS A 87 -21.41 -24.73 6.90
C HIS A 87 -21.12 -26.02 6.13
N PRO A 88 -21.61 -27.19 6.59
CA PRO A 88 -21.34 -28.49 5.96
C PRO A 88 -21.98 -28.64 4.56
N PHE A 89 -22.85 -27.72 4.17
CA PHE A 89 -23.43 -27.65 2.84
C PHE A 89 -23.01 -26.32 2.24
N GLY A 90 -22.05 -26.35 1.31
CA GLY A 90 -21.38 -25.18 0.74
C GLY A 90 -22.33 -24.00 0.51
N HIS A 91 -21.90 -22.80 0.92
CA HIS A 91 -22.70 -21.58 0.79
C HIS A 91 -22.96 -21.29 -0.70
N PRO A 92 -24.23 -21.21 -1.15
CA PRO A 92 -24.55 -21.05 -2.57
C PRO A 92 -24.31 -19.65 -3.14
N SER A 93 -23.74 -18.71 -2.38
CA SER A 93 -23.32 -17.40 -2.90
C SER A 93 -22.35 -16.75 -1.93
N ARG A 94 -21.04 -17.02 -2.10
CA ARG A 94 -20.02 -16.15 -1.50
C ARG A 94 -19.84 -14.96 -2.46
N LEU A 95 -20.28 -13.78 -2.05
CA LEU A 95 -19.93 -12.52 -2.70
C LEU A 95 -18.42 -12.51 -2.96
N ARG A 96 -18.06 -12.34 -4.23
CA ARG A 96 -16.71 -12.09 -4.73
C ARG A 96 -16.85 -11.14 -5.90
N ALA A 97 -16.71 -9.85 -5.62
CA ALA A 97 -16.97 -8.82 -6.62
C ALA A 97 -15.77 -7.88 -6.75
N ALA A 98 -15.61 -7.34 -7.95
CA ALA A 98 -14.79 -6.18 -8.23
C ALA A 98 -15.70 -5.05 -8.69
N VAL A 99 -15.56 -3.88 -8.08
CA VAL A 99 -16.24 -2.65 -8.47
C VAL A 99 -15.19 -1.64 -8.92
N GLY A 100 -15.40 -1.04 -10.09
CA GLY A 100 -14.39 -0.18 -10.72
C GLY A 100 -13.25 -0.96 -11.39
N ALA A 101 -12.22 -0.24 -11.82
CA ALA A 101 -11.04 -0.79 -12.50
C ALA A 101 -9.81 0.10 -12.23
N GLY A 102 -8.61 -0.44 -12.44
CA GLY A 102 -7.35 0.26 -12.22
C GLY A 102 -7.25 0.78 -10.78
N ASP A 103 -6.86 2.04 -10.63
CA ASP A 103 -6.64 2.67 -9.32
C ASP A 103 -7.95 2.89 -8.53
N ALA A 104 -9.09 2.86 -9.21
CA ALA A 104 -10.41 2.94 -8.59
C ALA A 104 -10.99 1.58 -8.17
N ALA A 105 -10.28 0.48 -8.42
CA ALA A 105 -10.78 -0.86 -8.14
C ALA A 105 -10.94 -1.10 -6.63
N VAL A 106 -12.15 -1.52 -6.24
CA VAL A 106 -12.49 -2.00 -4.89
C VAL A 106 -13.05 -3.41 -5.01
N PHE A 107 -12.51 -4.32 -4.22
CA PHE A 107 -12.92 -5.72 -4.17
C PHE A 107 -13.79 -5.95 -2.94
N ALA A 108 -14.74 -6.88 -3.02
CA ALA A 108 -15.62 -7.19 -1.90
C ALA A 108 -15.83 -8.70 -1.72
N ILE A 109 -15.86 -9.13 -0.45
CA ILE A 109 -16.27 -10.48 -0.04
C ILE A 109 -17.27 -10.44 1.11
N ASP A 110 -18.08 -11.49 1.26
CA ASP A 110 -19.04 -11.59 2.36
C ASP A 110 -18.36 -11.69 3.73
N ASP A 111 -18.86 -10.91 4.69
CA ASP A 111 -18.47 -10.95 6.10
C ASP A 111 -19.68 -11.09 7.03
N GLY A 112 -20.46 -12.14 6.78
CA GLY A 112 -21.70 -12.42 7.50
C GLY A 112 -22.92 -11.77 6.85
N ALA A 113 -24.07 -11.85 7.51
CA ALA A 113 -25.36 -11.52 6.89
C ALA A 113 -25.58 -10.03 6.61
N ARG A 114 -24.85 -9.13 7.30
CA ARG A 114 -25.06 -7.68 7.24
C ARG A 114 -23.83 -6.88 6.85
N HIS A 115 -22.70 -7.54 6.66
CA HIS A 115 -21.43 -6.88 6.41
C HIS A 115 -20.69 -7.53 5.25
N CYS A 116 -19.81 -6.75 4.64
CA CYS A 116 -18.86 -7.20 3.65
C CYS A 116 -17.48 -6.69 4.05
N MET A 117 -16.45 -7.47 3.75
CA MET A 117 -15.09 -6.93 3.68
C MET A 117 -14.92 -6.29 2.32
N ILE A 118 -14.43 -5.06 2.31
CA ILE A 118 -13.88 -4.43 1.12
C ILE A 118 -12.36 -4.40 1.19
N GLY A 119 -11.71 -4.46 0.03
CA GLY A 119 -10.27 -4.42 -0.08
C GLY A 119 -9.84 -3.66 -1.33
N ARG A 120 -8.70 -2.99 -1.26
CA ARG A 120 -8.02 -2.45 -2.44
C ARG A 120 -6.52 -2.67 -2.37
N ARG A 121 -5.89 -2.81 -3.53
CA ARG A 121 -4.43 -2.78 -3.62
C ARG A 121 -3.95 -1.34 -3.45
N VAL A 122 -3.05 -1.13 -2.49
CA VAL A 122 -2.39 0.15 -2.22
C VAL A 122 -1.08 0.24 -2.97
N GLY A 123 -0.33 -0.86 -3.07
CA GLY A 123 0.97 -0.85 -3.73
C GLY A 123 1.68 -2.19 -3.65
N ALA A 124 2.95 -2.19 -4.01
CA ALA A 124 3.83 -3.35 -3.84
C ALA A 124 5.30 -2.94 -3.71
N THR A 125 6.12 -3.83 -3.14
CA THR A 125 7.58 -3.75 -3.27
C THR A 125 8.06 -4.47 -4.53
N ARG A 126 9.29 -4.17 -4.94
CA ARG A 126 9.96 -4.90 -6.04
C ARG A 126 10.19 -6.37 -5.73
N ASP A 127 10.30 -6.71 -4.46
CA ASP A 127 10.54 -8.07 -3.98
C ASP A 127 9.26 -8.90 -3.92
N GLY A 128 8.11 -8.29 -4.21
CA GLY A 128 6.84 -8.99 -4.44
C GLY A 128 5.86 -8.92 -3.27
N ALA A 129 6.16 -8.18 -2.20
CA ALA A 129 5.16 -7.91 -1.17
C ALA A 129 4.07 -6.99 -1.75
N VAL A 130 2.80 -7.37 -1.58
CA VAL A 130 1.65 -6.58 -2.01
C VAL A 130 0.92 -6.05 -0.80
N TYR A 131 0.69 -4.73 -0.78
CA TYR A 131 -0.02 -4.06 0.30
C TYR A 131 -1.48 -3.81 -0.05
N VAL A 132 -2.35 -4.20 0.88
CA VAL A 132 -3.81 -4.18 0.70
C VAL A 132 -4.43 -3.44 1.86
N LEU A 133 -5.19 -2.39 1.55
CA LEU A 133 -6.07 -1.74 2.51
C LEU A 133 -7.37 -2.53 2.54
N VAL A 134 -7.78 -2.97 3.74
CA VAL A 134 -9.05 -3.65 3.95
C VAL A 134 -9.88 -2.91 4.99
N GLY A 135 -11.20 -3.08 4.90
CA GLY A 135 -12.12 -2.57 5.90
C GLY A 135 -13.46 -3.29 5.83
N ARG A 136 -14.18 -3.31 6.94
CA ARG A 136 -15.54 -3.83 7.02
C ARG A 136 -16.54 -2.72 6.74
N VAL A 137 -17.50 -2.98 5.86
CA VAL A 137 -18.62 -2.07 5.61
C VAL A 137 -19.96 -2.76 5.84
N ALA A 138 -20.99 -1.98 6.12
CA ALA A 138 -22.37 -2.49 6.08
C ALA A 138 -22.72 -2.93 4.64
N ARG A 139 -23.58 -3.94 4.51
CA ARG A 139 -24.02 -4.46 3.20
C ARG A 139 -24.61 -3.36 2.31
N SER A 140 -25.36 -2.42 2.89
CA SER A 140 -25.94 -1.28 2.17
C SER A 140 -24.88 -0.38 1.53
N VAL A 141 -23.71 -0.19 2.16
CA VAL A 141 -22.60 0.59 1.61
C VAL A 141 -22.02 -0.10 0.38
N TYR A 142 -21.88 -1.43 0.42
CA TYR A 142 -21.49 -2.21 -0.75
C TYR A 142 -22.56 -2.16 -1.86
N ASP A 143 -23.85 -2.22 -1.52
CA ASP A 143 -24.94 -2.12 -2.49
C ASP A 143 -24.99 -0.73 -3.15
N ASP A 144 -24.64 0.33 -2.41
CA ASP A 144 -24.46 1.69 -2.95
C ASP A 144 -23.23 1.78 -3.85
N LEU A 145 -22.11 1.17 -3.45
CA LEU A 145 -20.86 1.16 -4.20
C LEU A 145 -21.03 0.42 -5.54
N SER A 146 -21.61 -0.78 -5.49
CA SER A 146 -21.86 -1.61 -6.68
C SER A 146 -22.86 -0.97 -7.67
N ALA A 147 -23.80 -0.17 -7.17
CA ALA A 147 -24.71 0.60 -7.99
C ALA A 147 -24.17 1.97 -8.43
N GLY A 148 -22.94 2.34 -8.04
CA GLY A 148 -22.33 3.63 -8.37
C GLY A 148 -22.95 4.83 -7.66
N ARG A 149 -23.69 4.62 -6.55
CA ARG A 149 -24.26 5.69 -5.72
C ARG A 149 -23.25 6.28 -4.73
N THR A 150 -22.22 5.52 -4.40
CA THR A 150 -21.04 5.99 -3.65
C THR A 150 -19.77 5.55 -4.37
N ASP A 151 -18.66 6.21 -4.09
CA ASP A 151 -17.34 5.84 -4.64
C ASP A 151 -16.53 5.03 -3.62
N GLY A 152 -15.43 4.44 -4.10
CA GLY A 152 -14.56 3.63 -3.24
C GLY A 152 -13.97 4.41 -2.07
N ARG A 153 -13.71 5.71 -2.25
CA ARG A 153 -13.12 6.56 -1.20
C ARG A 153 -14.10 6.68 -0.04
N ARG A 154 -15.34 7.05 -0.33
CA ARG A 154 -16.40 7.13 0.66
C ARG A 154 -16.68 5.80 1.32
N ALA A 155 -16.67 4.70 0.56
CA ALA A 155 -16.84 3.37 1.14
C ALA A 155 -15.78 3.05 2.21
N PHE A 156 -14.51 3.40 1.97
CA PHE A 156 -13.44 3.24 2.98
C PHE A 156 -13.55 4.21 4.15
N LEU A 157 -14.05 5.43 3.92
CA LEU A 157 -14.32 6.40 4.99
C LEU A 157 -15.56 6.06 5.84
N GLU A 158 -16.35 5.08 5.42
CA GLU A 158 -17.45 4.50 6.21
C GLU A 158 -17.08 3.12 6.79
N ALA A 159 -15.88 2.63 6.48
CA ALA A 159 -15.43 1.32 6.90
C ALA A 159 -14.99 1.31 8.37
N GLN A 160 -15.16 0.16 8.99
CA GLN A 160 -14.73 -0.17 10.35
C GLN A 160 -13.62 -1.22 10.29
N ASP A 161 -12.86 -1.34 11.38
CA ASP A 161 -11.76 -2.30 11.51
C ASP A 161 -10.74 -2.18 10.34
N THR A 162 -10.51 -0.94 9.88
CA THR A 162 -9.70 -0.66 8.71
C THR A 162 -8.22 -0.90 9.00
N ALA A 163 -7.53 -1.56 8.08
CA ALA A 163 -6.12 -1.87 8.25
C ALA A 163 -5.37 -2.03 6.93
N LEU A 164 -4.07 -1.80 7.01
CA LEU A 164 -3.13 -2.12 5.95
C LEU A 164 -2.47 -3.46 6.26
N LEU A 165 -2.56 -4.40 5.32
CA LEU A 165 -1.90 -5.70 5.41
C LEU A 165 -0.92 -5.87 4.27
N GLY A 166 0.21 -6.49 4.57
CA GLY A 166 1.14 -7.00 3.60
C GLY A 166 0.83 -8.46 3.28
N THR A 167 0.96 -8.82 2.02
CA THR A 167 0.88 -10.20 1.56
C THR A 167 2.15 -10.54 0.79
N GLY A 168 2.84 -11.59 1.22
CA GLY A 168 3.99 -12.16 0.54
C GLY A 168 3.63 -13.48 -0.11
N GLU A 169 4.02 -13.66 -1.37
CA GLU A 169 3.92 -14.95 -2.06
C GLU A 169 5.21 -15.75 -1.85
N GLU A 170 5.23 -16.64 -0.86
CA GLU A 170 6.17 -17.75 -0.86
C GLU A 170 5.52 -18.97 -1.54
N PRO A 171 6.28 -19.83 -2.25
CA PRO A 171 5.72 -21.01 -2.89
C PRO A 171 4.98 -21.91 -1.89
N GLY A 172 3.65 -21.91 -1.95
CA GLY A 172 2.77 -22.79 -1.17
C GLY A 172 2.18 -22.21 0.11
N LEU A 173 2.57 -21.00 0.54
CA LEU A 173 1.96 -20.28 1.66
C LEU A 173 1.80 -18.79 1.30
N ALA A 174 0.57 -18.28 1.45
CA ALA A 174 0.38 -16.83 1.47
C ALA A 174 0.59 -16.35 2.89
N ASN A 175 1.69 -15.63 3.09
CA ASN A 175 1.99 -15.00 4.38
C ASN A 175 1.28 -13.65 4.41
N VAL A 176 0.33 -13.50 5.33
CA VAL A 176 -0.33 -12.21 5.61
C VAL A 176 0.27 -11.65 6.89
N PHE A 177 0.65 -10.37 6.87
CA PHE A 177 1.17 -9.67 8.05
C PHE A 177 0.52 -8.30 8.21
N ASP A 178 0.30 -7.89 9.45
CA ASP A 178 -0.27 -6.59 9.79
C ASP A 178 0.80 -5.51 9.61
N VAL A 179 0.50 -4.49 8.81
CA VAL A 179 1.38 -3.33 8.61
C VAL A 179 0.91 -2.14 9.44
N ASP A 180 -0.40 -1.88 9.45
CA ASP A 180 -0.98 -0.75 10.17
C ASP A 180 -2.46 -0.97 10.50
N PHE A 181 -2.97 -0.25 11.50
CA PHE A 181 -4.39 -0.26 11.89
C PHE A 181 -4.92 1.15 12.11
N TYR A 182 -6.05 1.45 11.48
CA TYR A 182 -6.66 2.77 11.51
C TYR A 182 -7.92 2.73 12.37
N SER A 183 -7.83 3.29 13.58
CA SER A 183 -8.96 3.40 14.51
C SER A 183 -9.98 4.43 14.06
N ASP A 184 -9.50 5.52 13.43
CA ASP A 184 -10.33 6.51 12.75
C ASP A 184 -10.02 6.49 11.24
N THR A 185 -11.07 6.64 10.45
CA THR A 185 -10.98 6.82 9.00
C THR A 185 -10.17 8.05 8.58
N ALA A 186 -10.09 9.06 9.46
CA ALA A 186 -9.26 10.24 9.25
C ALA A 186 -7.75 9.94 9.32
N ASP A 187 -7.36 8.82 9.94
CA ASP A 187 -5.96 8.40 10.07
C ASP A 187 -5.46 7.67 8.81
N ILE A 188 -6.36 7.28 7.90
CA ILE A 188 -6.01 6.57 6.67
C ILE A 188 -5.30 7.56 5.72
N PRO A 189 -4.05 7.27 5.30
CA PRO A 189 -3.35 8.11 4.33
C PRO A 189 -4.16 8.31 3.05
N PRO A 190 -4.38 9.55 2.56
CA PRO A 190 -5.17 9.82 1.36
C PRO A 190 -4.71 9.10 0.08
N GLU A 191 -3.41 8.80 -0.01
CA GLU A 191 -2.77 8.00 -1.06
C GLU A 191 -3.15 6.51 -1.00
N TYR A 192 -3.57 6.01 0.16
CA TYR A 192 -4.05 4.63 0.32
C TYR A 192 -5.53 4.49 -0.05
N LEU A 193 -6.26 5.59 -0.19
CA LEU A 193 -7.68 5.59 -0.59
C LEU A 193 -7.84 5.65 -2.11
N PRO A 194 -8.79 4.92 -2.71
CA PRO A 194 -9.03 5.02 -4.14
C PRO A 194 -9.53 6.44 -4.51
N PRO A 195 -9.33 6.91 -5.74
CA PRO A 195 -8.66 6.25 -6.85
C PRO A 195 -7.15 6.56 -6.90
N SER A 196 -6.48 6.71 -5.76
CA SER A 196 -5.03 6.99 -5.75
C SER A 196 -4.24 5.85 -6.40
N PRO A 197 -3.21 6.17 -7.20
CA PRO A 197 -2.44 5.15 -7.92
C PRO A 197 -1.73 4.19 -6.98
N ALA A 198 -1.43 2.99 -7.49
CA ALA A 198 -0.63 2.02 -6.75
C ALA A 198 0.77 2.59 -6.46
N ILE A 199 1.22 2.44 -5.21
CA ILE A 199 2.52 2.93 -4.74
C ILE A 199 3.59 1.86 -4.98
N ASP A 200 4.70 2.27 -5.60
CA ASP A 200 5.91 1.46 -5.67
C ASP A 200 6.75 1.71 -4.41
N PHE A 201 6.60 0.82 -3.43
CA PHE A 201 7.35 0.90 -2.18
C PHE A 201 8.81 0.46 -2.42
N ALA A 202 9.75 1.28 -1.95
CA ALA A 202 11.18 1.03 -2.15
C ALA A 202 11.69 -0.15 -1.33
N GLU A 203 11.10 -0.37 -0.16
CA GLU A 203 11.41 -1.43 0.80
C GLU A 203 10.12 -1.89 1.48
N ASP A 204 10.18 -3.05 2.15
CA ASP A 204 9.02 -3.59 2.85
C ASP A 204 8.62 -2.70 4.03
N LEU A 205 7.33 -2.41 4.15
CA LEU A 205 6.80 -1.66 5.29
C LEU A 205 6.95 -2.45 6.60
N PRO A 206 7.25 -1.76 7.72
CA PRO A 206 7.38 -2.42 9.01
C PRO A 206 6.05 -3.05 9.44
N THR A 207 6.12 -4.18 10.14
CA THR A 207 4.95 -4.81 10.74
C THR A 207 4.50 -4.04 11.98
N ALA A 208 3.19 -3.90 12.17
CA ALA A 208 2.64 -3.30 13.39
C ALA A 208 2.85 -4.24 14.59
N ASP A 209 3.37 -3.69 15.70
CA ASP A 209 3.35 -4.37 16.99
C ASP A 209 1.92 -4.36 17.54
N ARG A 210 1.38 -5.54 17.84
CA ARG A 210 0.05 -5.72 18.45
C ARG A 210 0.08 -5.65 19.97
#